data_AF-A0A9E2RIB7-F1
#
_entry.id   AF-A0A9E2RIB7-F1
#
_cell.length_a   1.000
_cell.length_b   1.000
_cell.length_c   1.000
_cell.angle_alpha   90.00
_cell.angle_beta   90.00
_cell.angle_gamma   90.00
#
_symmetry.space_group_name_H-M   'P 1'
#
loop_
_entity.id
_entity.type
_entity.pdbx_description
1 polymer ?
#
loop_
_entity_poly.entity_id
_entity_poly.type
_entity_poly.pdbx_seq_one_letter_code
_entity_poly.pdbx_strand_id
1 'polypeptide(L)'
;MVWGQPVRGREKQANNQLRESVRYLKRLQEEGRIERFEWGGLAPQAEDLWGFALLRGTTEQIDALRRTEEYARWVLRVSLVADRVRVFDATVDEQLLARNMQFYDETIEGL
;
A
#
# COMPACT_ATOMS: atom_id res chain seq x y z
N MET A 1 -0.65 1.13 -0.62
CA MET A 1 0.10 1.43 -1.86
C MET A 1 -0.90 1.81 -2.95
N VAL A 2 -0.61 2.85 -3.71
CA VAL A 2 -1.34 3.23 -4.93
C VAL A 2 -0.36 3.32 -6.09
N TRP A 3 -0.84 3.08 -7.32
CA TRP A 3 -0.04 3.21 -8.54
C TRP A 3 -0.89 3.75 -9.69
N GLY A 4 -0.22 4.36 -10.66
CA GLY A 4 -0.80 4.86 -11.90
C GLY A 4 -0.59 3.92 -13.09
N GLN A 5 -0.58 4.50 -14.28
CA GLN A 5 -0.44 3.75 -15.53
C GLN A 5 0.88 2.97 -15.62
N PRO A 6 0.92 1.89 -16.40
CA PRO A 6 2.18 1.27 -16.80
C PRO A 6 3.10 2.28 -17.47
N VAL A 7 4.39 2.23 -17.15
CA VAL A 7 5.42 2.96 -17.90
C VAL A 7 5.32 2.55 -19.37
N ARG A 8 5.32 3.52 -20.28
CA ARG A 8 5.16 3.28 -21.73
C ARG A 8 6.17 2.25 -22.24
N GLY A 9 5.68 1.24 -22.96
CA GLY A 9 6.49 0.15 -23.51
C GLY A 9 6.80 -0.98 -22.50
N ARG A 10 6.30 -0.90 -21.27
CA ARG A 10 6.46 -1.94 -20.23
C ARG A 10 5.15 -2.61 -19.85
N GLU A 11 4.10 -2.49 -20.66
CA GLU A 11 2.74 -2.95 -20.35
C GLU A 11 2.71 -4.45 -19.98
N LYS A 12 3.46 -5.28 -20.70
CA LYS A 12 3.58 -6.71 -20.40
C LYS A 12 4.32 -6.97 -19.07
N GLN A 13 5.37 -6.21 -18.78
CA GLN A 13 6.15 -6.32 -17.54
C GLN A 13 5.31 -5.86 -16.35
N ALA A 14 4.56 -4.76 -16.50
CA ALA A 14 3.63 -4.25 -15.51
C ALA A 14 2.58 -5.31 -15.16
N ASN A 15 1.90 -5.88 -16.15
CA ASN A 15 0.90 -6.94 -15.93
C ASN A 15 1.49 -8.16 -15.20
N ASN A 16 2.70 -8.60 -15.56
CA ASN A 16 3.38 -9.68 -14.85
C ASN A 16 3.70 -9.30 -13.40
N GLN A 17 4.22 -8.09 -13.17
CA GLN A 17 4.55 -7.60 -11.84
C GLN A 17 3.32 -7.46 -10.94
N LEU A 18 2.15 -7.06 -11.48
CA LEU A 18 0.91 -7.03 -10.71
C LEU A 18 0.48 -8.44 -10.28
N ARG A 19 0.62 -9.45 -11.16
CA ARG A 19 0.34 -10.86 -10.82
C ARG A 19 1.29 -11.42 -9.76
N GLU A 20 2.58 -11.08 -9.85
CA GLU A 20 3.56 -11.41 -8.82
C GLU A 20 3.24 -10.71 -7.49
N SER A 21 2.77 -9.46 -7.54
CA SER A 21 2.38 -8.70 -6.35
C SER A 21 1.23 -9.37 -5.62
N VAL A 22 0.18 -9.81 -6.33
CA VAL A 22 -0.93 -10.56 -5.72
C VAL A 22 -0.45 -11.86 -5.10
N ARG A 23 0.44 -12.62 -5.76
CA ARG A 23 1.01 -13.86 -5.19
C ARG A 23 1.84 -13.59 -3.94
N TYR A 24 2.68 -12.55 -3.97
CA TYR A 24 3.46 -12.11 -2.82
C TYR A 24 2.58 -11.79 -1.62
N LEU A 25 1.53 -10.97 -1.82
CA LEU A 25 0.62 -10.57 -0.73
C LEU A 25 -0.21 -11.74 -0.20
N LYS A 26 -0.67 -12.66 -1.07
CA LYS A 26 -1.34 -13.89 -0.63
C LYS A 26 -0.45 -14.72 0.29
N ARG A 27 0.81 -14.91 -0.09
CA ARG A 27 1.76 -15.66 0.74
C ARG A 27 2.00 -14.96 2.08
N LEU A 28 2.15 -13.64 2.10
CA LEU A 28 2.27 -12.90 3.38
C LEU A 28 1.06 -13.13 4.30
N GLN A 29 -0.14 -13.17 3.74
CA GLN A 29 -1.37 -13.44 4.49
C GLN A 29 -1.41 -14.89 5.00
N GLU A 30 -1.07 -15.87 4.15
CA GLU A 30 -1.01 -17.29 4.51
C GLU A 30 0.05 -17.57 5.60
N GLU A 31 1.18 -16.86 5.57
CA GLU A 31 2.24 -16.92 6.57
C GLU A 31 1.90 -16.15 7.88
N GLY A 32 0.76 -15.46 7.95
CA GLY A 32 0.37 -14.66 9.11
C GLY A 32 1.21 -13.39 9.32
N ARG A 33 1.98 -12.98 8.29
CA ARG A 33 2.80 -11.75 8.33
C ARG A 33 1.97 -10.49 8.16
N ILE A 34 0.77 -10.61 7.59
CA ILE A 34 -0.31 -9.61 7.57
C ILE A 34 -1.62 -10.34 7.84
N GLU A 35 -2.63 -9.64 8.34
CA GLU A 35 -3.96 -10.21 8.58
C GLU A 35 -4.76 -10.38 7.30
N ARG A 36 -4.75 -9.34 6.44
CA ARG A 36 -5.43 -9.35 5.15
C ARG A 36 -4.87 -8.33 4.19
N PHE A 37 -5.24 -8.45 2.91
CA PHE A 37 -5.04 -7.39 1.95
C PHE A 37 -6.24 -7.23 1.01
N GLU A 38 -6.46 -6.00 0.57
CA GLU A 38 -7.35 -5.66 -0.53
C GLU A 38 -6.52 -5.26 -1.75
N TRP A 39 -6.88 -5.79 -2.93
CA TRP A 39 -6.25 -5.46 -4.20
C TRP A 39 -7.33 -4.99 -5.18
N GLY A 40 -7.24 -3.76 -5.66
CA GLY A 40 -8.27 -3.15 -6.49
C GLY A 40 -7.72 -2.43 -7.70
N GLY A 41 -8.45 -2.54 -8.81
CA GLY A 41 -8.35 -1.62 -9.93
C GLY A 41 -9.28 -0.43 -9.70
N LEU A 42 -8.85 0.76 -10.10
CA LEU A 42 -9.68 1.95 -10.10
C LEU A 42 -10.23 2.18 -11.50
N ALA A 43 -11.49 2.61 -11.60
CA ALA A 43 -12.01 3.14 -12.86
C ALA A 43 -11.16 4.36 -13.27
N PRO A 44 -11.07 4.72 -14.56
CA PRO A 44 -10.33 5.91 -14.99
C PRO A 44 -10.73 7.15 -14.18
N GLN A 45 -9.79 7.77 -13.48
CA GLN A 45 -9.98 8.99 -12.69
C GLN A 45 -9.06 10.10 -13.20
N ALA A 46 -9.40 11.36 -12.96
CA ALA A 46 -8.61 12.52 -13.37
C ALA A 46 -7.19 12.57 -12.77
N GLU A 47 -6.93 11.83 -11.69
CA GLU A 47 -5.63 11.84 -10.97
C GLU A 47 -4.60 10.80 -11.49
N ASP A 48 -4.91 10.10 -12.59
CA ASP A 48 -4.10 9.01 -13.19
C ASP A 48 -3.76 7.86 -12.23
N LEU A 49 -4.55 7.64 -11.19
CA LEU A 49 -4.47 6.42 -10.38
C LEU A 49 -5.21 5.28 -11.08
N TRP A 50 -4.59 4.10 -11.09
CA TRP A 50 -5.08 2.91 -11.79
C TRP A 50 -5.36 1.75 -10.85
N GLY A 51 -4.74 1.73 -9.68
CA GLY A 51 -5.00 0.69 -8.71
C GLY A 51 -4.37 0.95 -7.35
N PHE A 52 -4.73 0.08 -6.42
CA PHE A 52 -4.25 0.12 -5.04
C PHE A 52 -4.11 -1.29 -4.45
N ALA A 53 -3.23 -1.37 -3.46
CA ALA A 53 -3.12 -2.47 -2.53
C ALA A 53 -3.17 -1.91 -1.11
N LEU A 54 -4.14 -2.36 -0.32
CA LEU A 54 -4.25 -2.05 1.09
C LEU A 54 -3.85 -3.29 1.88
N LEU A 55 -2.83 -3.18 2.73
CA LEU A 55 -2.38 -4.26 3.59
C LEU A 55 -2.81 -3.93 5.00
N ARG A 56 -3.37 -4.90 5.71
CA ARG A 56 -3.86 -4.74 7.08
C ARG A 56 -3.22 -5.75 8.01
N GLY A 57 -2.91 -5.29 9.20
CA GLY A 57 -2.32 -6.05 10.30
C GLY A 57 -2.10 -5.12 11.49
N THR A 58 -1.55 -5.65 12.58
CA THR A 58 -1.14 -4.83 13.72
C THR A 58 0.00 -3.89 13.33
N THR A 59 0.24 -2.86 14.14
CA THR A 59 1.39 -1.96 13.97
C THR A 59 2.70 -2.74 13.87
N GLU A 60 2.88 -3.74 14.72
CA GLU A 60 4.09 -4.58 14.75
C GLU A 60 4.24 -5.40 13.48
N GLN A 61 3.15 -5.98 12.96
CA GLN A 61 3.18 -6.75 11.71
C GLN A 61 3.58 -5.86 10.53
N ILE A 62 2.97 -4.67 10.40
CA ILE A 62 3.26 -3.74 9.31
C ILE A 62 4.69 -3.19 9.42
N ASP A 63 5.14 -2.83 10.62
CA ASP A 63 6.51 -2.34 10.85
C ASP A 63 7.56 -3.43 10.56
N ALA A 64 7.33 -4.65 11.03
CA ALA A 64 8.21 -5.78 10.76
C ALA A 64 8.29 -6.06 9.26
N LEU A 65 7.16 -6.06 8.56
CA LEU A 65 7.10 -6.25 7.11
C LEU A 65 7.92 -5.18 6.36
N ARG A 66 7.76 -3.90 6.70
CA ARG A 66 8.42 -2.78 6.03
C ARG A 66 9.94 -2.81 6.15
N ARG A 67 10.47 -3.43 7.21
CA ARG A 67 11.91 -3.59 7.44
C ARG A 67 12.53 -4.74 6.64
N THR A 68 11.72 -5.58 6.00
CA THR A 68 12.24 -6.70 5.22
C THR A 68 12.76 -6.26 3.85
N GLU A 69 13.88 -6.83 3.41
CA GLU A 69 14.40 -6.61 2.05
C GLU A 69 13.39 -7.03 0.98
N GLU A 70 12.63 -8.08 1.27
CA GLU A 70 11.63 -8.61 0.35
C GLU A 70 10.54 -7.58 0.03
N TYR A 71 10.03 -6.90 1.06
CA TYR A 71 9.07 -5.81 0.90
C TYR A 71 9.69 -4.65 0.12
N ALA A 72 10.89 -4.21 0.49
CA ALA A 72 11.57 -3.12 -0.21
C ALA A 72 11.77 -3.43 -1.71
N ARG A 73 12.23 -4.65 -2.04
CA ARG A 73 12.38 -5.10 -3.43
C ARG A 73 11.03 -5.18 -4.15
N TRP A 74 9.96 -5.60 -3.47
CA TRP A 74 8.63 -5.62 -4.06
C TRP A 74 8.15 -4.21 -4.45
N VAL A 75 8.27 -3.23 -3.54
CA VAL A 75 7.91 -1.82 -3.82
C VAL A 75 8.74 -1.27 -4.99
N LEU A 76 10.04 -1.54 -5.01
CA LEU A 76 10.94 -1.10 -6.10
C LEU A 76 10.54 -1.73 -7.44
N ARG A 77 10.23 -3.03 -7.49
CA ARG A 77 9.81 -3.69 -8.73
C ARG A 77 8.53 -3.11 -9.31
N VAL A 78 7.55 -2.77 -8.46
CA VAL A 78 6.32 -2.08 -8.90
C VAL A 78 6.66 -0.68 -9.44
N SER A 79 7.55 0.05 -8.76
CA SER A 79 8.00 1.40 -9.17
C SER A 79 8.75 1.43 -10.50
N LEU A 80 9.34 0.31 -10.93
CA LEU A 80 10.04 0.21 -12.22
C LEU A 80 9.09 0.01 -13.42
N VAL A 81 7.83 -0.33 -13.19
CA VAL A 81 6.89 -0.71 -14.25
C VAL A 81 5.60 0.11 -14.25
N ALA A 82 5.33 0.88 -13.20
CA ALA A 82 4.16 1.74 -13.09
C ALA A 82 4.56 3.15 -12.62
N ASP A 83 3.85 4.15 -13.10
CA ASP A 83 4.02 5.54 -12.71
C ASP A 83 3.34 5.84 -11.37
N ARG A 84 3.75 6.94 -10.72
CA ARG A 84 3.12 7.50 -9.51
C ARG A 84 2.92 6.50 -8.37
N VAL A 85 3.84 5.54 -8.21
CA VAL A 85 3.80 4.58 -7.11
C VAL A 85 4.03 5.32 -5.78
N ARG A 86 3.06 5.22 -4.88
CA ARG A 86 3.13 5.79 -3.54
C ARG A 86 2.74 4.76 -2.49
N VAL A 87 3.47 4.76 -1.39
CA VAL A 87 3.22 3.93 -0.21
C VAL A 87 3.06 4.86 0.98
N PHE A 88 1.98 4.70 1.72
CA PHE A 88 1.64 5.49 2.89
C PHE A 88 0.90 4.60 3.87
N ASP A 89 0.97 4.98 5.14
CA ASP A 89 0.24 4.33 6.22
C ASP A 89 -1.17 4.90 6.31
N ALA A 90 -2.11 4.07 6.74
CA ALA A 90 -3.48 4.47 6.97
C ALA A 90 -3.96 3.89 8.30
N THR A 91 -4.40 4.76 9.20
CA THR A 91 -5.13 4.35 10.40
C THR A 91 -6.59 4.18 10.04
N VAL A 92 -7.12 2.99 10.28
CA VAL A 92 -8.52 2.61 9.96
C VAL A 92 -9.25 2.05 11.17
N ASP A 93 -8.54 1.91 12.29
CA ASP A 93 -9.12 1.57 13.58
C ASP A 93 -9.79 2.81 14.19
N GLU A 94 -11.05 2.67 14.57
CA GLU A 94 -11.89 3.80 15.02
C GLU A 94 -11.33 4.45 16.30
N GLN A 95 -10.78 3.67 17.22
CA GLN A 95 -10.25 4.19 18.48
C GLN A 95 -8.96 4.96 18.25
N LEU A 96 -8.05 4.42 17.44
CA LEU A 96 -6.82 5.10 17.04
C LEU A 96 -7.11 6.36 16.22
N LEU A 97 -8.12 6.32 15.34
CA LEU A 97 -8.57 7.51 14.59
C LEU A 97 -9.09 8.59 15.53
N ALA A 98 -9.97 8.25 16.47
CA ALA A 98 -10.50 9.21 17.45
C ALA A 98 -9.38 9.82 18.30
N ARG A 99 -8.40 9.02 18.72
CA ARG A 99 -7.22 9.50 19.46
C ARG A 99 -6.37 10.47 18.63
N ASN A 100 -6.16 10.17 17.34
CA ASN A 100 -5.43 11.06 16.45
C ASN A 100 -6.16 12.40 16.23
N MET A 101 -7.49 12.37 16.15
CA MET A 101 -8.30 13.59 16.07
C MET A 101 -8.20 14.42 17.36
N GLN A 102 -8.27 13.77 18.53
CA GLN A 102 -8.09 14.47 19.81
C GLN A 102 -6.73 15.17 19.90
N PHE A 103 -5.64 14.50 19.50
CA PHE A 103 -4.31 15.12 19.49
C PHE A 103 -4.23 16.33 18.55
N TYR A 104 -4.95 16.28 17.44
CA TYR A 104 -5.02 17.38 16.49
C TYR A 104 -5.72 18.60 17.12
N ASP A 105 -6.84 18.38 17.81
CA ASP A 105 -7.59 19.44 18.50
C ASP A 105 -6.72 20.08 19.61
N GLU A 106 -6.10 19.27 20.47
CA GLU A 106 -5.18 19.73 21.53
C GLU A 106 -4.01 20.55 20.98
N THR A 107 -3.51 20.20 19.80
CA THR A 107 -2.39 20.91 19.15
C THR A 107 -2.82 22.28 18.63
N ILE A 108 -4.03 22.39 18.06
CA ILE A 108 -4.56 23.68 17.58
C ILE A 108 -4.83 24.62 18.74
N GLU A 109 -5.42 24.12 19.83
CA GLU A 109 -5.72 24.93 21.01
C GLU A 109 -4.46 25.46 21.72
N GLY A 110 -3.31 24.80 21.52
CA GLY A 110 -2.01 25.21 22.05
C GLY A 110 -1.23 26.22 21.20
N LEU A 111 -1.73 26.63 20.04
CA LEU A 111 -1.13 27.63 19.13
C LEU A 111 -1.70 29.04 19.35
#